data_AF-V4JC50-F1
#
_entry.id   AF-V4JC50-F1
#
_cell.length_a   1.000
_cell.length_b   1.000
_cell.length_c   1.000
_cell.angle_alpha   90.00
_cell.angle_beta   90.00
_cell.angle_gamma   90.00
#
_symmetry.space_group_name_H-M   'P 1'
#
loop_
_entity.id
_entity.type
_entity.pdbx_description
1 polymer ?
#
loop_
_entity_poly.entity_id
_entity_poly.type
_entity_poly.pdbx_seq_one_letter_code
_entity_poly.pdbx_strand_id
1 'polypeptide(L)'
;MNEKPTDYIYVPVRAELVQEIYRRRDIRGSEVISIANYVNDALEIHLEGTAGHADAWDNDEYIETYWEDREWEEEQKKYGDRDKGYMWKNLFLPNRTKLRMTYKAAVHEAEIRHQQIVFDEQTEFEGKPFSPSSLVSKIAEGTNRNAWRDIYIQRPGDRDWVLADVARNA
;
A
#
# COMPACT_ATOMS: atom_id res chain seq x y z
N MET A 1 -18.93 -21.46 -12.84
CA MET A 1 -18.59 -20.75 -11.58
C MET A 1 -17.60 -19.68 -12.02
N ASN A 2 -18.06 -18.45 -12.15
CA ASN A 2 -17.28 -17.36 -12.76
C ASN A 2 -16.27 -16.85 -11.73
N GLU A 3 -15.00 -17.23 -11.88
CA GLU A 3 -13.91 -16.54 -11.22
C GLU A 3 -13.89 -15.11 -11.76
N LYS A 4 -14.14 -14.14 -10.88
CA LYS A 4 -13.91 -12.73 -11.20
C LYS A 4 -12.38 -12.54 -11.21
N PRO A 5 -11.78 -11.97 -12.27
CA PRO A 5 -10.37 -11.60 -12.22
C PRO A 5 -10.19 -10.56 -11.11
N THR A 6 -9.29 -10.83 -10.17
CA THR A 6 -9.13 -10.07 -8.92
C THR A 6 -8.14 -8.91 -9.01
N ASP A 7 -7.53 -8.66 -10.17
CA ASP A 7 -6.59 -7.54 -10.40
C ASP A 7 -7.11 -6.59 -11.48
N TYR A 8 -7.66 -5.45 -11.06
CA TYR A 8 -8.05 -4.38 -11.97
C TYR A 8 -6.93 -3.34 -12.04
N ILE A 9 -6.44 -3.08 -13.26
CA ILE A 9 -5.53 -1.96 -13.52
C ILE A 9 -6.34 -0.75 -14.02
N TYR A 10 -6.07 0.42 -13.45
CA TYR A 10 -6.69 1.67 -13.89
C TYR A 10 -5.80 2.33 -14.93
N VAL A 11 -6.24 2.30 -16.19
CA VAL A 11 -5.54 2.98 -17.29
C VAL A 11 -6.31 4.27 -17.62
N PRO A 12 -5.71 5.45 -17.45
CA PRO A 12 -6.37 6.70 -17.83
C PRO A 12 -6.48 6.79 -19.36
N VAL A 13 -7.71 6.76 -19.87
CA VAL A 13 -8.01 6.91 -21.30
C VAL A 13 -8.64 8.28 -21.55
N ARG A 14 -8.20 8.97 -22.59
CA ARG A 14 -8.76 10.27 -22.98
C ARG A 14 -10.25 10.13 -23.32
N ALA A 15 -11.08 10.99 -22.73
CA ALA A 15 -12.54 10.91 -22.85
C ALA A 15 -13.04 10.98 -24.31
N GLU A 16 -12.36 11.75 -25.17
CA GLU A 16 -12.69 11.86 -26.59
C GLU A 16 -12.55 10.54 -27.37
N LEU A 17 -11.60 9.67 -26.99
CA LEU A 17 -11.43 8.35 -27.61
C LEU A 17 -12.58 7.42 -27.24
N VAL A 18 -12.97 7.45 -25.96
CA VAL A 18 -14.11 6.68 -25.45
C VAL A 18 -15.41 7.11 -26.15
N GLN A 19 -15.63 8.42 -26.26
CA GLN A 19 -16.79 8.97 -26.98
C GLN A 19 -16.80 8.55 -28.45
N GLU A 20 -15.63 8.53 -29.10
CA GLU A 20 -15.53 8.12 -30.50
C GLU A 20 -15.83 6.64 -30.70
N ILE A 21 -15.40 5.76 -29.77
CA ILE A 21 -15.76 4.33 -29.78
C ILE A 21 -17.29 4.17 -29.70
N TYR A 22 -17.94 4.90 -28.81
CA TYR A 22 -19.42 4.89 -28.72
C TYR A 22 -20.10 5.44 -29.97
N ARG A 23 -19.54 6.46 -30.62
CA ARG A 23 -20.10 7.06 -31.84
C ARG A 23 -20.01 6.16 -33.07
N ARG A 24 -18.87 5.49 -33.26
CA ARG A 24 -18.60 4.71 -34.49
C ARG A 24 -19.36 3.39 -34.57
N ARG A 25 -19.85 2.88 -33.45
CA ARG A 25 -20.42 1.52 -33.36
C ARG A 25 -21.94 1.49 -33.35
N ASP A 26 -22.54 2.41 -34.14
CA ASP A 26 -23.97 2.69 -34.35
C ASP A 26 -24.97 1.62 -33.84
N ILE A 27 -25.97 2.12 -33.11
CA ILE A 27 -27.00 1.45 -32.31
C ILE A 27 -28.03 0.79 -33.24
N ARG A 28 -27.60 -0.15 -34.07
CA ARG A 28 -28.50 -1.07 -34.78
C ARG A 28 -28.64 -2.37 -34.00
N GLY A 29 -29.28 -2.25 -32.85
CA GLY A 29 -29.96 -3.36 -32.18
C GLY A 29 -29.15 -4.27 -31.26
N SER A 30 -27.97 -3.87 -30.79
CA SER A 30 -27.17 -4.68 -29.84
C SER A 30 -26.90 -3.90 -28.55
N GLU A 31 -26.83 -4.63 -27.43
CA GLU A 31 -26.68 -4.12 -26.06
C GLU A 31 -25.51 -3.12 -25.88
N VAL A 32 -25.62 -2.26 -24.86
CA VAL A 32 -24.55 -1.32 -24.47
C VAL A 32 -23.28 -2.12 -24.18
N ILE A 33 -22.25 -1.93 -25.01
CA ILE A 33 -20.98 -2.62 -24.86
C ILE A 33 -20.22 -2.03 -23.68
N SER A 34 -19.69 -2.90 -22.84
CA SER A 34 -18.71 -2.55 -21.81
C SER A 34 -17.41 -2.10 -22.48
N ILE A 35 -16.95 -0.87 -22.22
CA ILE A 35 -15.64 -0.39 -22.68
C ILE A 35 -14.54 -1.36 -22.24
N ALA A 36 -14.66 -1.93 -21.04
CA ALA A 36 -13.69 -2.90 -20.53
C ALA A 36 -13.59 -4.12 -21.46
N ASN A 37 -14.72 -4.64 -21.95
CA ASN A 37 -14.71 -5.77 -22.89
C ASN A 37 -14.06 -5.36 -24.21
N TYR A 38 -14.39 -4.17 -24.74
CA TYR A 38 -13.77 -3.67 -25.97
C TYR A 38 -12.25 -3.52 -25.85
N VAL A 39 -11.78 -2.99 -24.73
CA VAL A 39 -10.35 -2.84 -24.45
C VAL A 39 -9.69 -4.21 -24.34
N ASN A 40 -10.31 -5.15 -23.62
CA ASN A 40 -9.80 -6.52 -23.51
C ASN A 40 -9.70 -7.20 -24.88
N ASP A 41 -10.77 -7.19 -25.67
CA ASP A 41 -10.79 -7.78 -27.02
C ASP A 41 -9.71 -7.16 -27.93
N ALA A 42 -9.52 -5.84 -27.85
CA ALA A 42 -8.50 -5.14 -28.64
C ALA A 42 -7.08 -5.52 -28.21
N LEU A 43 -6.86 -5.71 -26.91
CA LEU A 43 -5.58 -6.18 -26.37
C LEU A 43 -5.31 -7.62 -26.77
N GLU A 44 -6.29 -8.52 -26.65
CA GLU A 44 -6.17 -9.92 -27.07
C GLU A 44 -5.80 -10.03 -28.54
N ILE A 45 -6.52 -9.33 -29.43
CA ILE A 45 -6.23 -9.31 -30.87
C ILE A 45 -4.81 -8.80 -31.14
N HIS A 46 -4.37 -7.77 -30.41
CA HIS A 46 -3.03 -7.23 -30.57
C HIS A 46 -1.96 -8.24 -30.17
N LEU A 47 -2.12 -8.88 -29.01
CA LEU A 47 -1.18 -9.87 -28.46
C LEU A 47 -1.14 -11.13 -29.33
N GLU A 48 -2.28 -11.63 -29.81
CA GLU A 48 -2.33 -12.77 -30.74
C GLU A 48 -1.63 -12.44 -32.07
N GLY A 49 -1.81 -11.22 -32.58
CA GLY A 49 -1.17 -10.76 -33.81
C GLY A 49 0.34 -10.58 -33.69
N THR A 50 0.85 -10.33 -32.48
CA THR A 50 2.29 -10.14 -32.20
C THR A 50 2.97 -11.36 -31.61
N ALA A 51 2.24 -12.44 -31.30
CA ALA A 51 2.76 -13.65 -30.65
C ALA A 51 3.95 -14.31 -31.39
N GLY A 52 4.05 -14.15 -32.72
CA GLY A 52 5.16 -14.65 -33.52
C GLY A 52 6.46 -13.84 -33.43
N HIS A 53 6.44 -12.71 -32.74
CA HIS A 53 7.56 -11.78 -32.51
C HIS A 53 7.83 -11.62 -31.01
N ALA A 54 7.68 -12.71 -30.25
CA ALA A 54 7.87 -12.71 -28.80
C ALA A 54 9.27 -12.22 -28.41
N ASP A 55 10.28 -12.45 -29.25
CA ASP A 55 11.65 -11.92 -29.07
C ASP A 55 11.75 -10.38 -28.97
N ALA A 56 10.74 -9.64 -29.45
CA ALA A 56 10.67 -8.18 -29.34
C ALA A 56 9.92 -7.68 -28.09
N TRP A 57 9.18 -8.56 -27.39
CA TRP A 57 8.28 -8.19 -26.27
C TRP A 57 8.51 -8.99 -24.99
N ASP A 58 9.23 -10.12 -25.07
CA ASP A 58 9.60 -10.99 -23.95
C ASP A 58 10.76 -10.34 -23.18
N ASN A 59 10.43 -9.24 -22.51
CA ASN A 59 11.31 -8.52 -21.64
C ASN A 59 10.80 -8.70 -20.21
N ASP A 60 11.09 -9.86 -19.64
CA ASP A 60 10.79 -10.19 -18.24
C ASP A 60 11.30 -9.10 -17.29
N GLU A 61 12.46 -8.49 -17.60
CA GLU A 61 13.03 -7.36 -16.85
C GLU A 61 12.13 -6.12 -16.89
N TYR A 62 11.44 -5.83 -18.00
CA TYR A 62 10.48 -4.72 -18.10
C TYR A 62 9.20 -4.98 -17.30
N ILE A 63 8.69 -6.21 -17.31
CA ILE A 63 7.52 -6.60 -16.52
C ILE A 63 7.86 -6.48 -15.03
N GLU A 64 8.98 -7.05 -14.59
CA GLU A 64 9.45 -6.94 -13.20
C GLU A 64 9.66 -5.47 -12.80
N THR A 65 10.36 -4.67 -13.60
CA THR A 65 10.58 -3.24 -13.32
C THR A 65 9.25 -2.47 -13.22
N TYR A 66 8.29 -2.72 -14.11
CA TYR A 66 7.00 -2.01 -14.12
C TYR A 66 6.12 -2.36 -12.91
N TRP A 67 6.13 -3.61 -12.46
CA TRP A 67 5.42 -4.02 -11.25
C TRP A 67 6.14 -3.53 -9.99
N GLU A 68 7.48 -3.55 -9.96
CA GLU A 68 8.29 -3.00 -8.87
C GLU A 68 8.06 -1.48 -8.70
N ASP A 69 8.00 -0.72 -9.79
CA ASP A 69 7.74 0.73 -9.76
C ASP A 69 6.36 1.04 -9.19
N ARG A 70 5.34 0.25 -9.56
CA ARG A 70 3.98 0.45 -9.07
C ARG A 70 3.82 0.05 -7.60
N GLU A 71 4.37 -1.09 -7.19
CA GLU A 71 4.41 -1.49 -5.79
C GLU A 71 5.19 -0.47 -4.95
N TRP A 72 6.28 0.08 -5.51
CA TRP A 72 7.04 1.15 -4.89
C TRP A 72 6.23 2.42 -4.73
N GLU A 73 5.50 2.87 -5.75
CA GLU A 73 4.61 4.04 -5.66
C GLU A 73 3.51 3.85 -4.60
N GLU A 74 2.89 2.67 -4.55
CA GLU A 74 1.85 2.34 -3.57
C GLU A 74 2.44 2.26 -2.15
N GLU A 75 3.61 1.65 -1.98
CA GLU A 75 4.32 1.62 -0.69
C GLU A 75 4.76 3.02 -0.26
N GLN A 76 5.30 3.85 -1.16
CA GLN A 76 5.68 5.23 -0.87
C GLN A 76 4.46 6.06 -0.49
N LYS A 77 3.33 5.86 -1.15
CA LYS A 77 2.07 6.52 -0.80
C LYS A 77 1.60 6.10 0.59
N LYS A 78 1.73 4.82 0.95
CA LYS A 78 1.25 4.28 2.23
C LYS A 78 2.19 4.56 3.41
N TYR A 79 3.49 4.38 3.21
CA TYR A 79 4.51 4.40 4.26
C TYR A 79 5.40 5.64 4.21
N GLY A 80 5.47 6.32 3.08
CA GLY A 80 6.45 7.36 2.82
C GLY A 80 7.83 6.78 2.53
N ASP A 81 8.79 7.69 2.40
CA ASP A 81 10.19 7.42 2.07
C ASP A 81 10.84 6.42 3.03
N ARG A 82 11.41 5.33 2.50
CA ARG A 82 12.04 4.25 3.29
C ARG A 82 13.26 4.72 4.07
N ASP A 83 13.96 5.77 3.61
CA ASP A 83 15.13 6.33 4.29
C ASP A 83 14.75 7.29 5.42
N LYS A 84 13.46 7.58 5.56
CA LYS A 84 12.90 8.46 6.60
C LYS A 84 12.21 7.64 7.68
N GLY A 85 11.95 8.29 8.82
CA GLY A 85 11.31 7.66 9.95
C GLY A 85 10.97 8.61 11.08
N TYR A 86 10.42 8.04 12.15
CA TYR A 86 10.08 8.73 13.38
C TYR A 86 11.27 8.72 14.35
N MET A 87 11.64 9.88 14.88
CA MET A 87 12.68 9.99 15.90
C MET A 87 12.07 10.02 17.30
N TRP A 88 12.19 8.93 18.04
CA TRP A 88 11.77 8.87 19.44
C TRP A 88 12.95 9.18 20.36
N LYS A 89 13.17 10.47 20.64
CA LYS A 89 14.33 10.95 21.41
C LYS A 89 15.65 10.51 20.75
N ASN A 90 16.30 9.48 21.29
CA ASN A 90 17.55 8.91 20.79
C ASN A 90 17.35 7.62 19.97
N LEU A 91 16.12 7.17 19.78
CA LEU A 91 15.78 5.96 19.05
C LEU A 91 15.15 6.31 17.71
N PHE A 92 15.86 6.06 16.62
CA PHE A 92 15.32 6.20 15.27
C PHE A 92 14.50 4.97 14.89
N LEU A 93 13.30 5.22 14.37
CA LEU A 93 12.36 4.21 13.90
C LEU A 93 12.04 4.48 12.43
N PRO A 94 12.64 3.74 11.47
CA PRO A 94 12.35 3.93 10.05
C PRO A 94 10.86 3.71 9.76
N ASN A 95 10.37 4.29 8.67
CA ASN A 95 9.05 3.98 8.15
C ASN A 95 8.90 2.45 7.98
N ARG A 96 7.67 1.93 8.14
CA ARG A 96 7.33 0.49 8.23
C ARG A 96 7.74 -0.20 9.52
N THR A 97 8.37 0.50 10.47
CA THR A 97 8.56 -0.03 11.83
C THR A 97 7.20 -0.29 12.47
N LYS A 98 7.01 -1.48 13.02
CA LYS A 98 5.80 -1.83 13.77
C LYS A 98 6.02 -1.65 15.27
N LEU A 99 4.99 -1.17 15.93
CA LEU A 99 4.91 -1.00 17.38
C LEU A 99 3.80 -1.90 17.89
N ARG A 100 4.04 -2.60 18.99
CA ARG A 100 3.07 -3.50 19.61
C ARG A 100 2.99 -3.25 21.10
N MET A 101 1.77 -3.24 21.63
CA MET A 101 1.50 -3.24 23.06
C MET A 101 0.40 -4.25 23.35
N THR A 102 0.56 -5.06 24.40
CA THR A 102 -0.50 -5.94 24.89
C THR A 102 -1.17 -5.30 26.10
N TYR A 103 -2.49 -5.17 26.08
CA TYR A 103 -3.27 -4.61 27.16
C TYR A 103 -4.56 -5.40 27.35
N LYS A 104 -4.90 -5.77 28.60
CA LYS A 104 -6.08 -6.59 28.94
C LYS A 104 -6.25 -7.83 28.03
N ALA A 105 -5.15 -8.53 27.77
CA ALA A 105 -5.08 -9.71 26.88
C ALA A 105 -5.39 -9.45 25.38
N ALA A 106 -5.55 -8.20 24.97
CA ALA A 106 -5.63 -7.80 23.57
C ALA A 106 -4.29 -7.27 23.07
N VAL A 107 -3.93 -7.61 21.84
CA VAL A 107 -2.73 -7.10 21.16
C VAL A 107 -3.14 -5.91 20.30
N HIS A 108 -2.47 -4.79 20.51
CA HIS A 108 -2.66 -3.57 19.75
C HIS A 108 -1.39 -3.28 18.97
N GLU A 109 -1.55 -3.02 17.67
CA GLU A 109 -0.45 -2.71 16.77
C GLU A 109 -0.61 -1.33 16.17
N ALA A 110 0.52 -0.63 16.09
CA ALA A 110 0.68 0.65 15.41
C ALA A 110 1.90 0.55 14.51
N GLU A 111 2.08 1.52 13.63
CA GLU A 111 3.15 1.48 12.64
C GLU A 111 3.64 2.89 12.31
N ILE A 112 4.90 2.98 11.87
CA ILE A 112 5.49 4.23 11.42
C ILE A 112 5.20 4.44 9.94
N ARG A 113 4.44 5.47 9.61
CA ARG A 113 4.11 5.90 8.23
C ARG A 113 4.33 7.39 8.13
N HIS A 114 4.95 7.86 7.05
CA HIS A 114 5.24 9.27 6.80
C HIS A 114 5.90 9.95 8.02
N GLN A 115 6.85 9.28 8.67
CA GLN A 115 7.55 9.76 9.87
C GLN A 115 6.64 9.97 11.09
N GLN A 116 5.47 9.32 11.15
CA GLN A 116 4.48 9.46 12.20
C GLN A 116 4.00 8.10 12.70
N ILE A 117 3.55 8.05 13.96
CA ILE A 117 2.91 6.86 14.52
C ILE A 117 1.44 6.87 14.12
N VAL A 118 1.02 5.83 13.40
CA VAL A 118 -0.35 5.62 12.94
C VAL A 118 -0.97 4.44 13.70
N PHE A 119 -2.18 4.61 14.21
CA PHE A 119 -2.91 3.64 15.04
C PHE A 119 -4.43 3.76 14.81
N ASP A 120 -5.14 2.62 14.78
CA ASP A 120 -6.61 2.53 14.80
C ASP A 120 -7.30 3.29 13.65
N GLU A 121 -7.03 2.86 12.41
CA GLU A 121 -7.59 3.40 11.15
C GLU A 121 -7.42 4.91 10.91
N GLN A 122 -6.71 5.63 11.78
CA GLN A 122 -6.32 7.00 11.48
C GLN A 122 -5.49 7.02 10.21
N THR A 123 -5.90 7.82 9.24
CA THR A 123 -5.04 8.15 8.12
C THR A 123 -3.98 9.11 8.63
N GLU A 124 -2.76 9.02 8.11
CA GLU A 124 -1.65 9.93 8.41
C GLU A 124 -2.00 11.42 8.16
N PHE A 125 -3.08 11.70 7.43
CA PHE A 125 -3.55 13.04 7.07
C PHE A 125 -4.81 13.50 7.82
N GLU A 126 -5.53 12.60 8.51
CA GLU A 126 -6.75 12.92 9.25
C GLU A 126 -6.57 12.61 10.74
N GLY A 127 -5.90 13.52 11.44
CA GLY A 127 -5.76 13.43 12.88
C GLY A 127 -4.49 14.08 13.40
N LYS A 128 -4.38 14.14 14.72
CA LYS A 128 -3.13 14.52 15.37
C LYS A 128 -2.26 13.26 15.47
N PRO A 129 -1.03 13.25 14.91
CA PRO A 129 -0.16 12.08 14.98
C PRO A 129 0.12 11.66 16.41
N PHE A 130 0.21 10.34 16.64
CA PHE A 130 0.51 9.81 17.97
C PHE A 130 1.98 10.06 18.34
N SER A 131 2.19 10.42 19.60
CA SER A 131 3.46 10.20 20.30
C SER A 131 3.44 8.82 20.98
N PRO A 132 4.60 8.24 21.34
CA PRO A 132 4.65 6.97 22.07
C PRO A 132 3.83 7.00 23.37
N SER A 133 3.89 8.10 24.13
CA SER A 133 3.12 8.26 25.37
C SER A 133 1.61 8.37 25.11
N SER A 134 1.20 9.07 24.06
CA SER A 134 -0.23 9.16 23.72
C SER A 134 -0.76 7.86 23.13
N LEU A 135 0.08 7.08 22.43
CA LEU A 135 -0.26 5.75 21.93
C LEU A 135 -0.57 4.81 23.10
N VAL A 136 0.36 4.67 24.06
CA VAL A 136 0.13 3.77 25.20
C VAL A 136 -1.02 4.24 26.08
N SER A 137 -1.21 5.55 26.22
CA SER A 137 -2.37 6.11 26.92
C SER A 137 -3.68 5.77 26.21
N LYS A 138 -3.74 5.93 24.88
CA LYS A 138 -4.91 5.58 24.07
C LYS A 138 -5.25 4.09 24.19
N ILE A 139 -4.25 3.21 24.09
CA ILE A 139 -4.42 1.75 24.25
C ILE A 139 -4.88 1.41 25.67
N ALA A 140 -4.33 2.08 26.68
CA ALA A 140 -4.68 1.88 28.09
C ALA A 140 -5.87 2.76 28.58
N GLU A 141 -6.79 3.10 27.68
CA GLU A 141 -8.05 3.80 27.99
C GLU A 141 -7.84 5.12 28.77
N GLY A 142 -6.80 5.89 28.43
CA GLY A 142 -6.44 7.17 29.05
C GLY A 142 -5.47 7.08 30.22
N THR A 143 -5.02 5.88 30.59
CA THR A 143 -4.06 5.69 31.70
C THR A 143 -2.65 6.10 31.29
N ASN A 144 -1.98 6.92 32.11
CA ASN A 144 -0.58 7.28 31.88
C ASN A 144 0.34 6.08 32.16
N ARG A 145 1.10 5.66 31.15
CA ARG A 145 2.01 4.52 31.22
C ARG A 145 3.35 4.83 30.57
N ASN A 146 4.38 4.06 30.93
CA ASN A 146 5.71 4.26 30.40
C ASN A 146 5.86 3.52 29.06
N ALA A 147 5.79 4.29 27.97
CA ALA A 147 5.94 3.77 26.62
C ALA A 147 7.21 2.94 26.41
N TRP A 148 8.33 3.27 27.05
CA TRP A 148 9.57 2.50 26.92
C TRP A 148 9.42 1.05 27.40
N ARG A 149 8.58 0.83 28.42
CA ARG A 149 8.39 -0.48 29.07
C ARG A 149 7.21 -1.26 28.53
N ASP A 150 6.31 -0.62 27.79
CA ASP A 150 5.08 -1.23 27.29
C ASP A 150 5.10 -1.47 25.77
N ILE A 151 5.93 -0.74 25.01
CA ILE A 151 6.02 -0.88 23.56
C ILE A 151 7.12 -1.88 23.19
N TYR A 152 6.74 -2.84 22.36
CA TYR A 152 7.65 -3.68 21.57
C TYR A 152 7.78 -3.12 20.16
N ILE A 153 8.96 -3.24 19.58
CA ILE A 153 9.34 -2.68 18.29
C ILE A 153 9.82 -3.81 17.39
N GLN A 154 9.40 -3.77 16.13
CA GLN A 154 9.93 -4.60 15.05
C GLN A 154 10.25 -3.68 13.87
N ARG A 155 11.53 -3.47 13.58
CA ARG A 155 11.96 -2.68 12.42
C ARG A 155 11.83 -3.49 11.13
N PRO A 156 11.87 -2.83 9.96
CA PRO A 156 11.92 -3.54 8.68
C PRO A 156 13.15 -4.47 8.64
N GLY A 157 12.91 -5.77 8.44
CA GLY A 157 13.97 -6.79 8.44
C GLY A 157 14.23 -7.46 9.79
N ASP A 158 13.69 -6.95 10.89
CA ASP A 158 13.78 -7.61 12.20
C ASP A 158 12.93 -8.90 12.21
N ARG A 159 13.50 -9.99 12.70
CA ARG A 159 12.76 -11.26 12.88
C ARG A 159 11.89 -11.24 14.13
N ASP A 160 12.40 -10.64 15.20
CA ASP A 160 11.80 -10.68 16.53
C ASP A 160 11.36 -9.28 17.00
N TRP A 161 10.43 -9.27 17.95
CA TRP A 161 10.00 -8.06 18.63
C TRP A 161 10.93 -7.72 19.78
N VAL A 162 11.45 -6.50 19.82
CA VAL A 162 12.36 -6.02 20.86
C VAL A 162 11.68 -4.96 21.70
N LEU A 163 11.79 -5.06 23.02
CA LEU A 163 11.24 -4.04 23.92
C LEU A 163 11.91 -2.67 23.64
N ALA A 164 11.12 -1.59 23.59
CA ALA A 164 11.60 -0.26 23.26
C ALA A 164 12.73 0.22 24.20
N ASP A 165 12.64 -0.11 25.50
CA ASP A 165 13.69 0.19 26.48
C ASP A 165 15.03 -0.50 26.16
N VAL A 166 14.99 -1.71 25.58
CA VAL A 166 16.19 -2.41 25.12
C VAL A 166 16.69 -1.79 23.82
N ALA A 167 15.79 -1.55 22.86
CA ALA A 167 16.13 -1.01 21.55
C ALA A 167 16.78 0.39 21.58
N ARG A 168 16.46 1.22 22.58
CA ARG A 168 17.07 2.56 22.75
C ARG A 168 18.47 2.56 23.36
N ASN A 169 18.91 1.42 23.90
CA ASN A 169 20.20 1.23 24.57
C ASN A 169 21.13 0.27 23.81
N ALA A 170 20.67 -0.27 22.69
CA ALA A 170 21.44 -1.09 21.77
C ALA A 170 22.22 -0.20 20.79
#